data_AF-A0A0A1TZ44-F1
#
_entry.id   AF-A0A0A1TZ44-F1
#
_cell.length_a   1.000
_cell.length_b   1.000
_cell.length_c   1.000
_cell.angle_alpha   90.00
_cell.angle_beta   90.00
_cell.angle_gamma   90.00
#
_symmetry.space_group_name_H-M   'P 1'
#
loop_
_entity.id
_entity.type
_entity.pdbx_description
1 polymer ?
#
loop_
_entity_poly.entity_id
_entity_poly.type
_entity_poly.pdbx_seq_one_letter_code
_entity_poly.pdbx_strand_id
1 'polypeptide(L)'
;MVTFIVLILLAGTLSSEIRVEWCKYTDKIVCVPFNKGCGPNYQWSLSTNRIQLPVINEGFIIDCKLNTQLEVTINFKFNFVLNFDRNNNKYTYSQQFDKFTFIQEILNNKKIVKNKHEVLKTSCNNCKQCDLYNNCEKCNDGYYLYNNSCYTCDSSCRTCNGKKQNSCLSCPFSYGVSNGYCVKCDASCLECNGSGPNNCISCFKNYYLTSGYCSKCDLTCNECNGPNANNCISCNPYYYYSNGYCLKCGYSCIFCNFTKPEYCLFCDLNFYNSNGYCLKCDQNCNGCGGTADNCTHCNDGFYLNNGSCIQGTLNCKKFENSICISCIPYYYLSDNVCNKCHSECYNCNGPEKTNCTTCPNGKYVDKTHGEYNHTCQPCIENCKTCENSINCYECENGYYLSNGECVKFDNEYCASINNSKCISCVFGYYLDKNDCLKCPDVCISCFGPTINQCENCIDGIILHQTRAFNVLRRVKHANTIRPYVLLVSQIQGICGTMSVLFVIIVTPGIAYQI
;
A
#
# COMPACT_ATOMS: atom_id res chain seq x y z
N MET A 1 -38.93 -63.50 -4.68
CA MET A 1 -38.30 -62.38 -3.95
C MET A 1 -38.03 -61.28 -4.95
N VAL A 2 -38.58 -60.11 -4.68
CA VAL A 2 -38.61 -58.92 -5.54
C VAL A 2 -37.27 -58.21 -5.47
N THR A 3 -36.67 -57.87 -6.61
CA THR A 3 -35.72 -56.76 -6.70
C THR A 3 -35.89 -56.07 -8.05
N PHE A 4 -36.62 -54.96 -8.02
CA PHE A 4 -36.69 -53.94 -9.06
C PHE A 4 -35.32 -53.28 -9.19
N ILE A 5 -34.70 -53.31 -10.38
CA ILE A 5 -33.62 -52.40 -10.75
C ILE A 5 -34.24 -51.34 -11.66
N VAL A 6 -34.44 -50.16 -11.08
CA VAL A 6 -34.89 -48.97 -11.81
C VAL A 6 -33.71 -48.44 -12.63
N LEU A 7 -33.80 -48.60 -13.95
CA LEU A 7 -32.96 -47.91 -14.93
C LEU A 7 -33.42 -46.43 -15.01
N ILE A 8 -32.73 -45.54 -14.29
CA ILE A 8 -32.85 -44.10 -14.50
C ILE A 8 -31.88 -43.70 -15.60
N LEU A 9 -32.42 -43.48 -16.80
CA LEU A 9 -31.79 -42.73 -17.88
C LEU A 9 -31.67 -41.26 -17.44
N LEU A 10 -30.53 -40.89 -16.87
CA LEU A 10 -30.10 -39.49 -16.85
C LEU A 10 -29.19 -39.27 -18.05
N ALA A 11 -29.79 -38.76 -19.12
CA ALA A 11 -29.07 -38.05 -20.17
C ALA A 11 -28.41 -36.82 -19.53
N GLY A 12 -27.21 -37.00 -19.01
CA GLY A 12 -26.32 -35.90 -18.69
C GLY A 12 -25.97 -35.20 -19.98
N THR A 13 -26.58 -34.05 -20.22
CA THR A 13 -26.09 -33.09 -21.19
C THR A 13 -24.67 -32.73 -20.78
N LEU A 14 -23.68 -33.17 -21.58
CA LEU A 14 -22.32 -32.65 -21.50
C LEU A 14 -22.41 -31.14 -21.80
N SER A 15 -22.52 -30.30 -20.76
CA SER A 15 -22.08 -28.91 -20.89
C SER A 15 -20.57 -28.95 -21.00
N SER A 16 -20.07 -28.77 -22.21
CA SER A 16 -18.66 -28.49 -22.45
C SER A 16 -18.30 -27.20 -21.70
N GLU A 17 -17.74 -27.32 -20.49
CA GLU A 17 -17.10 -26.19 -19.83
C GLU A 17 -15.93 -25.75 -20.72
N ILE A 18 -16.11 -24.64 -21.41
CA ILE A 18 -15.04 -23.99 -22.17
C ILE A 18 -13.99 -23.59 -21.15
N ARG A 19 -12.83 -24.26 -21.14
CA ARG A 19 -11.71 -23.83 -20.31
C ARG A 19 -11.21 -22.49 -20.81
N VAL A 20 -11.24 -21.52 -19.92
CA VAL A 20 -10.76 -20.15 -20.15
C VAL A 20 -9.45 -19.92 -19.41
N GLU A 21 -8.62 -19.05 -19.96
CA GLU A 21 -7.47 -18.48 -19.27
C GLU A 21 -7.70 -16.97 -19.12
N TRP A 22 -7.54 -16.46 -17.90
CA TRP A 22 -7.74 -15.07 -17.54
C TRP A 22 -6.40 -14.33 -17.59
N CYS A 23 -6.31 -13.26 -18.38
CA CYS A 23 -5.11 -12.47 -18.58
C CYS A 23 -5.27 -11.09 -17.93
N LYS A 24 -4.45 -10.76 -16.94
CA LYS A 24 -4.42 -9.43 -16.31
C LYS A 24 -3.52 -8.48 -17.08
N TYR A 25 -4.00 -7.27 -17.32
CA TYR A 25 -3.24 -6.10 -17.76
C TYR A 25 -3.37 -5.00 -16.70
N THR A 26 -2.60 -3.93 -16.80
CA THR A 26 -2.53 -2.85 -15.80
C THR A 26 -3.90 -2.43 -15.23
N ASP A 27 -4.89 -2.19 -16.09
CA ASP A 27 -6.23 -1.65 -15.77
C ASP A 27 -7.40 -2.59 -16.12
N LYS A 28 -7.13 -3.80 -16.61
CA LYS A 28 -8.18 -4.75 -17.04
C LYS A 28 -7.81 -6.22 -16.89
N ILE A 29 -8.81 -7.10 -16.87
CA ILE A 29 -8.67 -8.55 -17.04
C ILE A 29 -9.47 -8.97 -18.27
N VAL A 30 -8.90 -9.84 -19.10
CA VAL A 30 -9.62 -10.42 -20.24
C VAL A 30 -9.56 -11.93 -20.23
N CYS A 31 -10.58 -12.61 -20.75
CA CYS A 31 -10.53 -14.07 -20.93
C CYS A 31 -10.12 -14.44 -22.37
N VAL A 32 -9.38 -15.54 -22.50
CA VAL A 32 -9.07 -16.19 -23.78
C VAL A 32 -9.36 -17.70 -23.70
N PRO A 33 -9.60 -18.38 -24.84
CA PRO A 33 -9.66 -19.85 -24.83
C PRO A 33 -8.32 -20.42 -24.34
N PHE A 34 -8.35 -21.43 -23.48
CA PHE A 34 -7.17 -22.02 -22.84
C PHE A 34 -6.05 -22.40 -23.83
N ASN A 35 -6.38 -22.78 -25.07
CA ASN A 35 -5.39 -23.18 -26.08
C ASN A 35 -4.76 -22.01 -26.85
N LYS A 36 -5.22 -20.77 -26.65
CA LYS A 36 -4.68 -19.58 -27.33
C LYS A 36 -3.60 -18.86 -26.52
N GLY A 37 -3.58 -19.01 -25.20
CA GLY A 37 -2.68 -18.29 -24.31
C GLY A 37 -2.92 -16.77 -24.28
N CYS A 38 -2.38 -16.09 -23.28
CA CYS A 38 -2.40 -14.63 -23.20
C CYS A 38 -1.45 -13.99 -24.21
N GLY A 39 -1.87 -12.89 -24.85
CA GLY A 39 -1.01 -12.11 -25.75
C GLY A 39 0.12 -11.38 -25.01
N PRO A 40 1.08 -10.75 -25.70
CA PRO A 40 2.18 -10.04 -25.04
C PRO A 40 1.66 -8.88 -24.16
N ASN A 41 2.33 -8.62 -23.04
CA ASN A 41 2.07 -7.53 -22.06
C ASN A 41 1.01 -7.78 -20.97
N TYR A 42 0.60 -9.03 -20.77
CA TYR A 42 -0.15 -9.41 -19.57
C TYR A 42 0.77 -9.53 -18.35
N GLN A 43 0.30 -9.07 -17.19
CA GLN A 43 1.02 -9.11 -15.92
C GLN A 43 1.05 -10.53 -15.32
N TRP A 44 -0.06 -11.25 -15.45
CA TRP A 44 -0.20 -12.64 -15.02
C TRP A 44 -1.40 -13.28 -15.72
N SER A 45 -1.36 -14.61 -15.82
CA SER A 45 -2.50 -15.41 -16.29
C SER A 45 -2.93 -16.45 -15.28
N LEU A 46 -4.20 -16.82 -15.31
CA LEU A 46 -4.78 -17.82 -14.42
C LEU A 46 -5.82 -18.66 -15.15
N SER A 47 -5.75 -19.98 -14.98
CA SER A 47 -6.68 -20.94 -15.61
C SER A 47 -7.84 -21.35 -14.70
N THR A 48 -7.99 -20.72 -13.54
CA THR A 48 -9.08 -20.95 -12.60
C THR A 48 -10.16 -19.88 -12.73
N ASN A 49 -11.39 -20.21 -12.36
CA ASN A 49 -12.51 -19.26 -12.34
C ASN A 49 -12.59 -18.47 -11.01
N ARG A 50 -11.47 -18.35 -10.30
CA ARG A 50 -11.38 -17.65 -9.01
C ARG A 50 -10.15 -16.75 -9.01
N ILE A 51 -10.37 -15.45 -8.94
CA ILE A 51 -9.30 -14.45 -8.93
C ILE A 51 -9.42 -13.61 -7.66
N GLN A 52 -8.27 -13.32 -7.06
CA GLN A 52 -8.20 -12.43 -5.92
C GLN A 52 -7.34 -11.22 -6.26
N LEU A 53 -7.89 -10.02 -6.05
CA LEU A 53 -7.24 -8.75 -6.37
C LEU A 53 -6.99 -7.95 -5.08
N PRO A 54 -5.74 -7.52 -4.82
CA PRO A 54 -5.38 -6.89 -3.55
C PRO A 54 -5.86 -5.44 -3.40
N VAL A 55 -6.05 -4.72 -4.52
CA VAL A 55 -6.76 -3.43 -4.70
C VAL A 55 -7.07 -3.27 -6.20
N ILE A 56 -8.19 -2.62 -6.56
CA ILE A 56 -8.45 -2.16 -7.93
C ILE A 56 -8.94 -0.70 -7.96
N ASN A 57 -8.68 -0.01 -9.07
CA ASN A 57 -9.01 1.40 -9.26
C ASN A 57 -10.43 1.60 -9.82
N GLU A 58 -11.00 2.81 -9.68
CA GLU A 58 -12.24 3.20 -10.37
C GLU A 58 -12.10 2.93 -11.87
N GLY A 59 -13.11 2.32 -12.47
CA GLY A 59 -13.13 2.01 -13.90
C GLY A 59 -12.39 0.73 -14.29
N PHE A 60 -11.93 -0.10 -13.35
CA PHE A 60 -11.23 -1.35 -13.67
C PHE A 60 -12.14 -2.32 -14.45
N ILE A 61 -11.68 -2.82 -15.60
CA ILE A 61 -12.53 -3.58 -16.53
C ILE A 61 -12.26 -5.09 -16.46
N ILE A 62 -13.32 -5.90 -16.47
CA ILE A 62 -13.21 -7.34 -16.73
C ILE A 62 -14.05 -7.68 -17.97
N ASP A 63 -13.39 -8.16 -19.02
CA ASP A 63 -13.98 -8.42 -20.35
C ASP A 63 -13.83 -9.89 -20.74
N CYS A 64 -14.93 -10.58 -20.99
CA CYS A 64 -14.91 -11.94 -21.50
C CYS A 64 -16.05 -12.18 -22.48
N LYS A 65 -15.70 -12.62 -23.70
CA LYS A 65 -16.66 -12.96 -24.78
C LYS A 65 -16.95 -14.46 -24.87
N LEU A 66 -16.58 -15.21 -23.83
CA LEU A 66 -16.80 -16.64 -23.72
C LEU A 66 -17.86 -16.89 -22.65
N ASN A 67 -18.68 -17.92 -22.83
CA ASN A 67 -19.68 -18.29 -21.83
C ASN A 67 -18.97 -18.90 -20.62
N THR A 68 -18.79 -18.12 -19.56
CA THR A 68 -18.04 -18.51 -18.37
C THR A 68 -18.47 -17.69 -17.15
N GLN A 69 -17.99 -18.10 -15.98
CA GLN A 69 -18.18 -17.41 -14.72
C GLN A 69 -16.83 -17.12 -14.07
N LEU A 70 -16.71 -15.97 -13.42
CA LEU A 70 -15.55 -15.59 -12.64
C LEU A 70 -15.96 -15.14 -11.25
N GLU A 71 -15.44 -15.82 -10.23
CA GLU A 71 -15.49 -15.34 -8.86
C GLU A 71 -14.30 -14.39 -8.62
N VAL A 72 -14.58 -13.12 -8.32
CA VAL A 72 -13.58 -12.10 -8.03
C VAL A 72 -13.67 -11.71 -6.57
N THR A 73 -12.58 -11.90 -5.83
CA THR A 73 -12.45 -11.45 -4.44
C THR A 73 -11.57 -10.21 -4.40
N ILE A 74 -12.12 -9.06 -4.00
CA ILE A 74 -11.36 -7.82 -3.84
C ILE A 74 -11.04 -7.61 -2.36
N ASN A 75 -9.76 -7.39 -2.06
CA ASN A 75 -9.24 -7.07 -0.72
C ASN A 75 -9.71 -8.09 0.36
N PHE A 76 -9.91 -9.35 -0.03
CA PHE A 76 -10.46 -10.43 0.82
C PHE A 76 -11.83 -10.15 1.46
N LYS A 77 -12.54 -9.10 1.02
CA LYS A 77 -13.78 -8.63 1.63
C LYS A 77 -14.98 -8.74 0.71
N PHE A 78 -14.78 -8.39 -0.57
CA PHE A 78 -15.88 -8.30 -1.51
C PHE A 78 -15.79 -9.42 -2.53
N ASN A 79 -16.76 -10.33 -2.46
CA ASN A 79 -16.90 -11.46 -3.38
C ASN A 79 -17.92 -11.12 -4.45
N PHE A 80 -17.48 -11.09 -5.70
CA PHE A 80 -18.33 -10.87 -6.85
C PHE A 80 -18.36 -12.12 -7.71
N VAL A 81 -19.54 -12.47 -8.19
CA VAL A 81 -19.69 -13.53 -9.18
C VAL A 81 -20.09 -12.86 -10.49
N LEU A 82 -19.18 -12.84 -11.44
CA LEU A 82 -19.36 -12.23 -12.76
C LEU A 82 -19.72 -13.32 -13.76
N ASN A 83 -20.88 -13.18 -14.40
CA ASN A 83 -21.35 -14.11 -15.42
C ASN A 83 -21.19 -13.48 -16.80
N PHE A 84 -20.54 -14.20 -17.72
CA PHE A 84 -20.28 -13.74 -19.08
C PHE A 84 -21.03 -14.62 -20.07
N ASP A 85 -21.71 -14.01 -21.03
CA ASP A 85 -22.44 -14.71 -22.10
C ASP A 85 -22.12 -14.09 -23.47
N ARG A 86 -23.06 -14.03 -24.44
CA ARG A 86 -22.84 -13.33 -25.73
C ARG A 86 -23.25 -11.86 -25.71
N ASN A 87 -24.14 -11.49 -24.80
CA ASN A 87 -24.68 -10.15 -24.60
C ASN A 87 -23.98 -9.42 -23.44
N ASN A 88 -23.50 -10.18 -22.44
CA ASN A 88 -22.89 -9.69 -21.21
C ASN A 88 -21.36 -9.85 -21.17
N ASN A 89 -20.64 -9.08 -21.97
CA ASN A 89 -19.21 -9.33 -22.17
C ASN A 89 -18.28 -8.47 -21.30
N LYS A 90 -18.72 -7.34 -20.73
CA LYS A 90 -17.87 -6.39 -20.01
C LYS A 90 -18.45 -5.91 -18.68
N TYR A 91 -17.65 -5.98 -17.63
CA TYR A 91 -17.91 -5.36 -16.34
C TYR A 91 -16.91 -4.24 -16.05
N THR A 92 -17.35 -3.18 -15.39
CA THR A 92 -16.49 -2.13 -14.84
C THR A 92 -16.67 -2.01 -13.34
N TYR A 93 -15.58 -1.82 -12.61
CA TYR A 93 -15.61 -1.61 -11.18
C TYR A 93 -15.82 -0.14 -10.83
N SER A 94 -16.72 0.12 -9.89
CA SER A 94 -16.82 1.43 -9.26
C SER A 94 -16.42 1.32 -7.78
N GLN A 95 -15.37 2.04 -7.39
CA GLN A 95 -14.96 2.27 -6.01
C GLN A 95 -16.03 3.04 -5.24
N GLN A 96 -16.79 3.93 -5.90
CA GLN A 96 -17.90 4.63 -5.25
C GLN A 96 -18.97 3.67 -4.71
N PHE A 97 -19.18 2.54 -5.39
CA PHE A 97 -20.23 1.58 -5.06
C PHE A 97 -19.71 0.22 -4.59
N ASP A 98 -18.37 0.06 -4.50
CA ASP A 98 -17.67 -1.20 -4.28
C ASP A 98 -18.32 -2.38 -5.04
N LYS A 99 -18.57 -2.18 -6.34
CA LYS A 99 -19.30 -3.15 -7.15
C LYS A 99 -18.89 -3.11 -8.62
N PHE A 100 -18.95 -4.28 -9.26
CA PHE A 100 -18.93 -4.40 -10.71
C PHE A 100 -20.30 -4.12 -11.34
N THR A 101 -20.33 -3.26 -12.35
CA THR A 101 -21.52 -2.97 -13.17
C THR A 101 -21.30 -3.38 -14.61
N PHE A 102 -22.37 -3.82 -15.27
CA PHE A 102 -22.32 -4.27 -16.65
C PHE A 102 -22.28 -3.08 -17.61
N ILE A 103 -21.39 -3.11 -18.61
CA ILE A 103 -21.34 -2.10 -19.68
C ILE A 103 -22.17 -2.60 -20.88
N GLN A 104 -23.42 -2.15 -21.02
CA GLN A 104 -24.12 -2.25 -22.31
C GLN A 104 -23.59 -1.17 -23.25
N GLU A 105 -23.22 -1.53 -24.48
CA GLU A 105 -22.87 -0.55 -25.52
C GLU A 105 -24.06 0.38 -25.78
N ILE A 106 -23.98 1.63 -25.30
CA ILE A 106 -24.82 2.73 -25.75
C ILE A 106 -24.30 3.17 -27.13
N LEU A 107 -24.56 2.37 -28.15
CA LEU A 107 -24.44 2.74 -29.55
C LEU A 107 -25.63 2.14 -30.29
N ASN A 108 -26.79 2.82 -30.20
CA ASN A 108 -27.74 3.00 -31.30
C ASN A 108 -28.93 3.83 -30.82
N ASN A 109 -28.83 5.15 -30.96
CA ASN A 109 -29.84 6.02 -31.60
C ASN A 109 -29.55 7.50 -31.33
N LYS A 110 -28.45 8.01 -31.90
CA LYS A 110 -28.43 9.38 -32.43
C LYS A 110 -28.65 9.29 -33.94
N LYS A 111 -29.92 9.20 -34.36
CA LYS A 111 -30.36 9.64 -35.68
C LYS A 111 -31.52 10.60 -35.49
N ILE A 112 -31.26 11.83 -35.91
CA ILE A 112 -32.20 12.95 -35.93
C ILE A 112 -33.36 12.58 -36.86
N VAL A 113 -34.58 12.53 -36.33
CA VAL A 113 -35.78 12.83 -37.10
C VAL A 113 -36.45 14.01 -36.41
N LYS A 114 -36.41 15.17 -37.07
CA LYS A 114 -37.31 16.27 -36.77
C LYS A 114 -38.73 15.76 -37.02
N ASN A 115 -39.57 15.79 -36.00
CA ASN A 115 -40.96 16.20 -36.15
C ASN A 115 -41.41 16.87 -34.85
N LYS A 116 -41.91 18.11 -35.00
CA LYS A 116 -42.73 18.81 -34.01
C LYS A 116 -43.90 17.88 -33.66
N HIS A 117 -44.04 17.49 -32.40
CA HIS A 117 -45.32 17.44 -31.69
C HIS A 117 -45.03 17.27 -30.18
N GLU A 118 -45.54 18.25 -29.42
CA GLU A 118 -45.84 18.29 -27.97
C GLU A 118 -44.98 17.48 -26.98
N VAL A 119 -44.25 18.21 -26.13
CA VAL A 119 -43.61 17.70 -24.92
C VAL A 119 -44.70 17.34 -23.90
N LEU A 120 -45.09 16.06 -23.85
CA LEU A 120 -45.67 15.47 -22.65
C LEU A 120 -44.51 15.14 -21.69
N LYS A 121 -44.39 15.88 -20.58
CA LYS A 121 -43.52 15.52 -19.45
C LYS A 121 -43.91 14.10 -19.00
N THR A 122 -43.08 13.11 -19.30
CA THR A 122 -43.24 11.76 -18.76
C THR A 122 -42.75 11.73 -17.31
N SER A 123 -43.56 11.18 -16.41
CA SER A 123 -43.35 11.05 -14.96
C SER A 123 -42.27 10.04 -14.54
N CYS A 124 -41.63 9.38 -15.51
CA CYS A 124 -40.62 8.32 -15.29
C CYS A 124 -39.16 8.83 -15.34
N ASN A 125 -38.93 10.14 -15.47
CA ASN A 125 -37.57 10.70 -15.41
C ASN A 125 -36.98 10.62 -13.99
N ASN A 126 -35.70 10.25 -13.88
CA ASN A 126 -34.97 10.04 -12.62
C ASN A 126 -35.57 8.95 -11.71
N CYS A 127 -36.37 8.08 -12.30
CA CYS A 127 -36.98 6.94 -11.65
C CYS A 127 -36.15 5.68 -11.89
N LYS A 128 -36.01 4.86 -10.84
CA LYS A 128 -35.36 3.56 -10.86
C LYS A 128 -36.31 2.44 -11.29
N GLN A 129 -37.61 2.58 -11.00
CA GLN A 129 -38.65 1.60 -11.33
C GLN A 129 -39.98 2.29 -11.62
N CYS A 130 -40.49 2.11 -12.83
CA CYS A 130 -41.78 2.65 -13.27
C CYS A 130 -42.80 1.54 -13.47
N ASP A 131 -44.06 1.83 -13.19
CA ASP A 131 -45.17 0.94 -13.50
C ASP A 131 -45.58 1.02 -14.99
N LEU A 132 -46.58 0.21 -15.37
CA LEU A 132 -47.13 0.18 -16.74
C LEU A 132 -47.84 1.49 -17.15
N TYR A 133 -48.10 2.39 -16.21
CA TYR A 133 -48.78 3.67 -16.40
C TYR A 133 -47.81 4.87 -16.30
N ASN A 134 -46.49 4.63 -16.35
CA ASN A 134 -45.42 5.62 -16.19
C ASN A 134 -45.37 6.31 -14.82
N ASN A 135 -46.03 5.78 -13.78
CA ASN A 135 -45.84 6.24 -12.41
C ASN A 135 -44.51 5.71 -11.88
N CYS A 136 -43.77 6.56 -11.17
CA CYS A 136 -42.57 6.11 -10.50
C CYS A 136 -42.89 5.44 -9.16
N GLU A 137 -42.38 4.24 -8.94
CA GLU A 137 -42.47 3.51 -7.66
C GLU A 137 -41.22 3.72 -6.80
N LYS A 138 -40.06 3.94 -7.43
CA LYS A 138 -38.78 4.15 -6.72
C LYS A 138 -37.88 5.08 -7.49
N CYS A 139 -37.37 6.12 -6.84
CA CYS A 139 -36.46 7.10 -7.46
C CYS A 139 -34.99 6.66 -7.41
N ASN A 140 -34.17 7.26 -8.29
CA ASN A 140 -32.71 7.16 -8.21
C ASN A 140 -32.17 7.93 -6.99
N ASP A 141 -30.95 7.60 -6.55
CA ASP A 141 -30.23 8.39 -5.54
C ASP A 141 -30.20 9.88 -5.97
N GLY A 142 -30.33 10.80 -5.02
CA GLY A 142 -30.49 12.23 -5.26
C GLY A 142 -31.93 12.69 -5.55
N TYR A 143 -32.91 11.78 -5.56
CA TYR A 143 -34.32 12.11 -5.76
C TYR A 143 -35.25 11.44 -4.74
N TYR A 144 -36.32 12.12 -4.34
CA TYR A 144 -37.40 11.58 -3.50
C TYR A 144 -38.71 11.46 -4.27
N LEU A 145 -39.52 10.48 -3.90
CA LEU A 145 -40.81 10.21 -4.51
C LEU A 145 -41.90 11.11 -3.93
N TYR A 146 -42.63 11.81 -4.78
CA TYR A 146 -43.83 12.55 -4.41
C TYR A 146 -44.84 12.52 -5.55
N ASN A 147 -46.08 12.14 -5.27
CA ASN A 147 -47.16 11.99 -6.27
C ASN A 147 -46.69 11.27 -7.55
N ASN A 148 -46.14 10.06 -7.39
CA ASN A 148 -45.69 9.19 -8.48
C ASN A 148 -44.59 9.79 -9.38
N SER A 149 -43.91 10.85 -8.93
CA SER A 149 -42.84 11.54 -9.67
C SER A 149 -41.62 11.77 -8.78
N CYS A 150 -40.43 11.82 -9.37
CA CYS A 150 -39.17 12.01 -8.67
C CYS A 150 -38.74 13.48 -8.64
N TYR A 151 -38.51 14.02 -7.44
CA TYR A 151 -38.05 15.38 -7.21
C TYR A 151 -36.67 15.38 -6.57
N THR A 152 -35.84 16.37 -6.88
CA THR A 152 -34.46 16.45 -6.41
C THR A 152 -34.39 16.63 -4.90
N CYS A 153 -33.46 15.92 -4.26
CA CYS A 153 -33.03 16.16 -2.90
C CYS A 153 -32.29 17.50 -2.77
N ASP A 154 -32.06 17.94 -1.53
CA ASP A 154 -31.04 18.95 -1.24
C ASP A 154 -29.65 18.41 -1.63
N SER A 155 -28.77 19.26 -2.15
CA SER A 155 -27.43 18.87 -2.62
C SER A 155 -26.52 18.28 -1.55
N SER A 156 -26.82 18.51 -0.27
CA SER A 156 -26.07 17.93 0.84
C SER A 156 -26.40 16.46 1.12
N CYS A 157 -27.54 15.95 0.63
CA CYS A 157 -27.99 14.58 0.85
C CYS A 157 -27.57 13.66 -0.31
N ARG A 158 -27.32 12.39 -0.01
CA ARG A 158 -27.25 11.34 -1.04
C ARG A 158 -28.65 10.79 -1.38
N THR A 159 -29.46 10.51 -0.36
CA THR A 159 -30.88 10.16 -0.51
C THR A 159 -31.71 10.94 0.49
N CYS A 160 -32.99 11.18 0.20
CA CYS A 160 -33.85 12.00 1.03
C CYS A 160 -35.32 11.55 0.96
N ASN A 161 -36.14 12.01 1.90
CA ASN A 161 -37.60 11.87 1.88
C ASN A 161 -38.34 13.21 1.64
N GLY A 162 -37.60 14.26 1.27
CA GLY A 162 -38.13 15.59 1.03
C GLY A 162 -37.07 16.55 0.53
N LYS A 163 -37.49 17.74 0.09
CA LYS A 163 -36.62 18.75 -0.51
C LYS A 163 -35.69 19.47 0.48
N LYS A 164 -36.01 19.48 1.77
CA LYS A 164 -35.29 20.28 2.76
C LYS A 164 -33.97 19.61 3.17
N GLN A 165 -33.02 20.42 3.63
CA GLN A 165 -31.71 19.95 4.11
C GLN A 165 -31.79 18.96 5.29
N ASN A 166 -32.88 19.00 6.07
CA ASN A 166 -33.13 18.11 7.20
C ASN A 166 -33.96 16.86 6.82
N SER A 167 -34.11 16.59 5.52
CA SER A 167 -34.85 15.44 5.00
C SER A 167 -33.92 14.35 4.46
N CYS A 168 -32.63 14.36 4.82
CA CYS A 168 -31.67 13.36 4.36
C CYS A 168 -31.94 12.00 5.03
N LEU A 169 -31.92 10.94 4.21
CA LEU A 169 -31.97 9.54 4.65
C LEU A 169 -30.58 8.88 4.57
N SER A 170 -29.70 9.38 3.71
CA SER A 170 -28.29 8.98 3.65
C SER A 170 -27.44 10.14 3.14
N CYS A 171 -26.14 10.06 3.41
CA CYS A 171 -25.19 11.13 3.13
C CYS A 171 -24.07 10.68 2.18
N PRO A 172 -23.34 11.64 1.59
CA PRO A 172 -22.10 11.36 0.86
C PRO A 172 -21.05 10.67 1.74
N PHE A 173 -20.04 10.05 1.11
CA PHE A 173 -18.94 9.39 1.82
C PHE A 173 -18.29 10.32 2.86
N SER A 174 -17.95 9.80 4.04
CA SER A 174 -17.46 10.52 5.24
C SER A 174 -18.47 11.40 6.00
N TYR A 175 -19.76 11.33 5.65
CA TYR A 175 -20.84 12.02 6.36
C TYR A 175 -21.88 11.03 6.88
N GLY A 176 -22.47 11.34 8.03
CA GLY A 176 -23.54 10.59 8.68
C GLY A 176 -24.81 11.40 8.84
N VAL A 177 -25.95 10.73 8.98
CA VAL A 177 -27.24 11.40 9.21
C VAL A 177 -27.41 11.67 10.70
N SER A 178 -27.62 12.95 11.06
CA SER A 178 -27.94 13.38 12.42
C SER A 178 -29.15 14.31 12.38
N ASN A 179 -30.26 13.89 12.99
CA ASN A 179 -31.53 14.64 12.98
C ASN A 179 -31.98 15.08 11.57
N GLY A 180 -31.74 14.23 10.57
CA GLY A 180 -32.08 14.48 9.17
C GLY A 180 -31.09 15.35 8.38
N TYR A 181 -30.04 15.87 9.02
CA TYR A 181 -28.94 16.61 8.37
C TYR A 181 -27.74 15.69 8.12
N CYS A 182 -26.97 15.99 7.08
CA CYS A 182 -25.67 15.36 6.86
C CYS A 182 -24.57 16.11 7.61
N VAL A 183 -23.91 15.42 8.54
CA VAL A 183 -22.80 15.95 9.34
C VAL A 183 -21.53 15.17 9.04
N LYS A 184 -20.38 15.85 9.02
CA LYS A 184 -19.08 15.22 8.77
C LYS A 184 -18.72 14.33 9.95
N CYS A 185 -18.35 13.09 9.69
CA CYS A 185 -17.89 12.15 10.71
C CYS A 185 -16.47 12.47 11.18
N ASP A 186 -16.09 11.96 12.36
CA ASP A 186 -14.70 11.88 12.76
C ASP A 186 -13.90 11.03 11.76
N ALA A 187 -12.61 11.36 11.56
CA ALA A 187 -11.76 10.69 10.58
C ALA A 187 -11.55 9.19 10.84
N SER A 188 -11.82 8.72 12.06
CA SER A 188 -11.75 7.31 12.43
C SER A 188 -13.06 6.53 12.16
N CYS A 189 -14.20 7.20 12.00
CA CYS A 189 -15.49 6.55 11.75
C CYS A 189 -15.72 6.30 10.26
N LEU A 190 -16.15 5.09 9.91
CA LEU A 190 -16.71 4.80 8.58
C LEU A 190 -18.14 5.33 8.47
N GLU A 191 -18.94 5.15 9.51
CA GLU A 191 -20.31 5.68 9.63
C GLU A 191 -20.50 6.32 11.00
N CYS A 192 -21.33 7.36 11.08
CA CYS A 192 -21.60 8.10 12.31
C CYS A 192 -23.05 8.59 12.39
N ASN A 193 -23.51 8.93 13.60
CA ASN A 193 -24.78 9.63 13.85
C ASN A 193 -24.59 11.07 14.39
N GLY A 194 -23.36 11.58 14.33
CA GLY A 194 -22.97 12.89 14.86
C GLY A 194 -21.53 13.22 14.48
N SER A 195 -21.13 14.48 14.62
CA SER A 195 -19.79 14.96 14.24
C SER A 195 -18.70 14.70 15.28
N GLY A 196 -19.08 14.42 16.53
CA GLY A 196 -18.12 14.12 17.59
C GLY A 196 -17.52 12.72 17.50
N PRO A 197 -16.33 12.49 18.10
CA PRO A 197 -15.60 11.22 18.00
C PRO A 197 -16.27 10.03 18.70
N ASN A 198 -17.26 10.27 19.57
CA ASN A 198 -18.04 9.23 20.26
C ASN A 198 -19.37 8.89 19.56
N ASN A 199 -19.56 9.39 18.34
CA ASN A 199 -20.77 9.19 17.55
C ASN A 199 -20.56 8.22 16.38
N CYS A 200 -19.49 7.42 16.42
CA CYS A 200 -19.25 6.40 15.40
C CYS A 200 -20.25 5.26 15.56
N ILE A 201 -20.78 4.79 14.43
CA ILE A 201 -21.58 3.57 14.31
C ILE A 201 -20.69 2.41 13.85
N SER A 202 -19.73 2.71 12.98
CA SER A 202 -18.74 1.76 12.49
C SER A 202 -17.41 2.47 12.24
N CYS A 203 -16.32 1.71 12.23
CA CYS A 203 -14.97 2.24 12.14
C CYS A 203 -14.29 1.89 10.82
N PHE A 204 -13.34 2.72 10.40
CA PHE A 204 -12.42 2.33 9.34
C PHE A 204 -11.56 1.13 9.76
N LYS A 205 -10.94 0.46 8.78
CA LYS A 205 -9.99 -0.63 9.03
C LYS A 205 -8.85 -0.17 9.95
N ASN A 206 -8.28 -1.12 10.70
CA ASN A 206 -7.33 -0.88 11.79
C ASN A 206 -7.91 -0.16 13.02
N TYR A 207 -9.24 -0.06 13.12
CA TYR A 207 -9.94 0.43 14.32
C TYR A 207 -11.05 -0.53 14.73
N TYR A 208 -11.39 -0.52 16.02
CA TYR A 208 -12.55 -1.20 16.59
C TYR A 208 -13.45 -0.23 17.33
N LEU A 209 -14.75 -0.52 17.32
CA LEU A 209 -15.74 0.31 17.99
C LEU A 209 -15.81 -0.01 19.48
N THR A 210 -15.70 1.01 20.31
CA THR A 210 -15.91 0.91 21.76
C THR A 210 -16.73 2.11 22.23
N SER A 211 -17.95 1.86 22.72
CA SER A 211 -18.85 2.90 23.24
C SER A 211 -19.04 4.11 22.32
N GLY A 212 -19.20 3.87 21.00
CA GLY A 212 -19.36 4.93 19.99
C GLY A 212 -18.05 5.59 19.53
N TYR A 213 -16.90 5.17 20.07
CA TYR A 213 -15.58 5.68 19.71
C TYR A 213 -14.76 4.64 18.96
N CYS A 214 -14.01 5.04 17.94
CA CYS A 214 -13.15 4.14 17.17
C CYS A 214 -11.71 4.16 17.70
N SER A 215 -11.32 3.09 18.39
CA SER A 215 -9.96 2.92 18.93
C SER A 215 -9.10 2.11 17.98
N LYS A 216 -7.80 2.39 17.89
CA LYS A 216 -6.88 1.65 17.01
C LYS A 216 -6.71 0.20 17.45
N CYS A 217 -6.64 -0.69 16.47
CA CYS A 217 -6.21 -2.07 16.66
C CYS A 217 -4.71 -2.15 16.95
N ASP A 218 -4.25 -3.33 17.38
CA ASP A 218 -2.84 -3.69 17.29
C ASP A 218 -2.33 -3.57 15.83
N LEU A 219 -1.08 -3.15 15.64
CA LEU A 219 -0.48 -2.86 14.34
C LEU A 219 -0.44 -4.07 13.39
N THR A 220 -0.53 -5.29 13.93
CA THR A 220 -0.56 -6.52 13.14
C THR A 220 -1.95 -6.85 12.60
N CYS A 221 -3.02 -6.30 13.18
CA CYS A 221 -4.39 -6.56 12.76
C CYS A 221 -4.84 -5.58 11.66
N ASN A 222 -5.48 -6.11 10.61
CA ASN A 222 -6.24 -5.30 9.65
C ASN A 222 -7.67 -5.01 10.16
N GLU A 223 -8.27 -5.98 10.85
CA GLU A 223 -9.55 -5.84 11.55
C GLU A 223 -9.42 -6.49 12.93
N CYS A 224 -10.06 -5.92 13.95
CA CYS A 224 -10.00 -6.42 15.32
C CYS A 224 -11.31 -6.16 16.08
N ASN A 225 -11.51 -6.87 17.19
CA ASN A 225 -12.61 -6.65 18.13
C ASN A 225 -12.16 -6.10 19.50
N GLY A 226 -10.91 -5.65 19.61
CA GLY A 226 -10.33 -5.18 20.84
C GLY A 226 -8.90 -4.67 20.65
N PRO A 227 -8.31 -4.11 21.72
CA PRO A 227 -7.02 -3.40 21.63
C PRO A 227 -5.81 -4.32 21.52
N ASN A 228 -5.93 -5.59 21.92
CA ASN A 228 -4.76 -6.45 22.11
C ASN A 228 -4.44 -7.25 20.84
N ALA A 229 -3.19 -7.72 20.73
CA ALA A 229 -2.72 -8.53 19.60
C ALA A 229 -3.47 -9.86 19.40
N ASN A 230 -4.22 -10.33 20.40
CA ASN A 230 -5.06 -11.53 20.32
C ASN A 230 -6.53 -11.24 19.96
N ASN A 231 -6.85 -9.98 19.68
CA ASN A 231 -8.18 -9.53 19.29
C ASN A 231 -8.30 -9.34 17.77
N CYS A 232 -7.34 -9.83 16.97
CA CYS A 232 -7.42 -9.72 15.53
C CYS A 232 -8.54 -10.61 14.97
N ILE A 233 -9.25 -10.11 13.97
CA ILE A 233 -10.20 -10.86 13.14
C ILE A 233 -9.54 -11.17 11.78
N SER A 234 -8.77 -10.21 11.26
CA SER A 234 -7.95 -10.37 10.07
C SER A 234 -6.63 -9.65 10.22
N CYS A 235 -5.64 -10.06 9.45
CA CYS A 235 -4.27 -9.58 9.58
C CYS A 235 -3.88 -8.60 8.47
N ASN A 236 -2.97 -7.69 8.81
CA ASN A 236 -2.30 -6.86 7.82
C ASN A 236 -1.42 -7.73 6.89
N PRO A 237 -1.05 -7.24 5.70
CA PRO A 237 -0.06 -7.92 4.86
C PRO A 237 1.19 -8.28 5.66
N TYR A 238 1.89 -9.33 5.24
CA TYR A 238 3.03 -9.96 5.92
C TYR A 238 2.68 -10.79 7.16
N TYR A 239 1.39 -10.97 7.47
CA TYR A 239 0.93 -11.77 8.59
C TYR A 239 -0.15 -12.76 8.18
N TYR A 240 -0.22 -13.89 8.87
CA TYR A 240 -1.32 -14.86 8.80
C TYR A 240 -2.02 -14.94 10.15
N TYR A 241 -3.33 -15.18 10.10
CA TYR A 241 -4.13 -15.32 11.30
C TYR A 241 -3.84 -16.65 12.01
N SER A 242 -3.87 -16.69 13.33
CA SER A 242 -3.79 -17.92 14.10
C SER A 242 -4.34 -17.71 15.50
N ASN A 243 -5.51 -18.32 15.80
CA ASN A 243 -6.13 -18.29 17.13
C ASN A 243 -6.24 -16.89 17.77
N GLY A 244 -6.68 -15.88 17.01
CA GLY A 244 -6.81 -14.50 17.49
C GLY A 244 -5.58 -13.62 17.24
N TYR A 245 -4.43 -14.23 16.94
CA TYR A 245 -3.16 -13.52 16.71
C TYR A 245 -2.85 -13.37 15.22
N CYS A 246 -2.07 -12.35 14.89
CA CYS A 246 -1.47 -12.19 13.57
C CYS A 246 0.03 -12.48 13.67
N LEU A 247 0.43 -13.62 13.12
CA LEU A 247 1.81 -14.11 13.14
C LEU A 247 2.49 -13.81 11.81
N LYS A 248 3.78 -13.50 11.84
CA LYS A 248 4.51 -13.04 10.66
C LYS A 248 4.70 -14.18 9.65
N CYS A 249 4.49 -13.90 8.37
CA CYS A 249 4.83 -14.79 7.28
C CYS A 249 6.36 -14.98 7.16
N GLY A 250 6.77 -15.96 6.35
CA GLY A 250 8.17 -16.16 5.98
C GLY A 250 8.82 -14.93 5.32
N TYR A 251 10.14 -14.96 5.19
CA TYR A 251 10.92 -13.85 4.64
C TYR A 251 10.45 -13.44 3.23
N SER A 252 10.31 -12.13 3.01
CA SER A 252 9.91 -11.52 1.75
C SER A 252 8.55 -12.00 1.19
N CYS A 253 7.65 -12.39 2.09
CA CYS A 253 6.32 -12.89 1.76
C CYS A 253 5.22 -11.94 2.23
N ILE A 254 4.49 -11.37 1.28
CA ILE A 254 3.35 -10.47 1.53
C ILE A 254 2.14 -11.26 2.04
N PHE A 255 1.84 -12.41 1.43
CA PHE A 255 0.71 -13.25 1.84
C PHE A 255 1.14 -14.72 1.84
N CYS A 256 1.01 -15.39 2.98
CA CYS A 256 1.35 -16.80 3.14
C CYS A 256 0.10 -17.68 3.34
N ASN A 257 0.26 -18.99 3.15
CA ASN A 257 -0.80 -19.95 3.34
C ASN A 257 -1.07 -20.16 4.83
N PHE A 258 -2.35 -20.10 5.22
CA PHE A 258 -2.78 -20.27 6.61
C PHE A 258 -2.41 -21.63 7.22
N THR A 259 -2.36 -22.69 6.42
CA THR A 259 -2.03 -24.06 6.87
C THR A 259 -0.53 -24.36 6.82
N LYS A 260 0.23 -23.57 6.05
CA LYS A 260 1.69 -23.68 5.88
C LYS A 260 2.29 -22.28 5.74
N PRO A 261 2.55 -21.57 6.85
CA PRO A 261 2.97 -20.16 6.84
C PRO A 261 4.33 -19.91 6.16
N GLU A 262 5.14 -20.95 6.05
CA GLU A 262 6.38 -20.95 5.28
C GLU A 262 6.14 -20.92 3.76
N TYR A 263 4.93 -21.28 3.30
CA TYR A 263 4.54 -21.22 1.89
C TYR A 263 3.89 -19.87 1.60
N CYS A 264 4.59 -19.09 0.82
CA CYS A 264 4.14 -17.84 0.27
C CYS A 264 3.23 -18.01 -0.94
N LEU A 265 2.20 -17.18 -0.99
CA LEU A 265 1.30 -16.99 -2.13
C LEU A 265 1.74 -15.78 -2.97
N PHE A 266 2.22 -14.72 -2.32
CA PHE A 266 2.66 -13.49 -2.97
C PHE A 266 3.94 -12.95 -2.35
N CYS A 267 4.98 -12.84 -3.17
CA CYS A 267 6.29 -12.35 -2.74
C CYS A 267 6.41 -10.83 -2.84
N ASP A 268 7.36 -10.29 -2.09
CA ASP A 268 7.78 -8.90 -2.21
C ASP A 268 8.34 -8.55 -3.59
N LEU A 269 8.39 -7.25 -3.88
CA LEU A 269 9.13 -6.74 -5.04
C LEU A 269 10.59 -7.23 -5.00
N ASN A 270 11.17 -7.53 -6.16
CA ASN A 270 12.47 -8.21 -6.32
C ASN A 270 12.51 -9.68 -5.88
N PHE A 271 11.37 -10.31 -5.61
CA PHE A 271 11.29 -11.75 -5.33
C PHE A 271 10.29 -12.43 -6.25
N TYR A 272 10.55 -13.70 -6.57
CA TYR A 272 9.62 -14.56 -7.28
C TYR A 272 9.26 -15.77 -6.43
N ASN A 273 8.05 -16.28 -6.67
CA ASN A 273 7.60 -17.50 -6.02
C ASN A 273 8.18 -18.73 -6.72
N SER A 274 8.90 -19.56 -5.97
CA SER A 274 9.38 -20.86 -6.41
C SER A 274 8.91 -21.91 -5.41
N ASN A 275 7.95 -22.76 -5.82
CA ASN A 275 7.37 -23.81 -4.99
C ASN A 275 6.85 -23.32 -3.63
N GLY A 276 6.27 -22.12 -3.57
CA GLY A 276 5.80 -21.52 -2.33
C GLY A 276 6.87 -20.75 -1.56
N TYR A 277 8.11 -20.64 -2.03
CA TYR A 277 9.14 -19.84 -1.35
C TYR A 277 9.51 -18.61 -2.16
N CYS A 278 9.77 -17.49 -1.48
CA CYS A 278 10.20 -16.26 -2.14
C CYS A 278 11.71 -16.25 -2.30
N LEU A 279 12.15 -16.35 -3.54
CA LEU A 279 13.56 -16.30 -3.92
C LEU A 279 13.84 -14.97 -4.59
N LYS A 280 15.04 -14.43 -4.35
CA LYS A 280 15.43 -13.11 -4.86
C LYS A 280 15.64 -13.19 -6.38
N CYS A 281 15.19 -12.17 -7.09
CA CYS A 281 15.51 -11.96 -8.50
C CYS A 281 17.00 -11.64 -8.69
N ASP A 282 17.48 -11.81 -9.91
CA ASP A 282 18.83 -11.42 -10.30
C ASP A 282 19.05 -9.91 -10.22
N GLN A 283 20.32 -9.50 -10.30
CA GLN A 283 20.71 -8.10 -10.20
C GLN A 283 20.02 -7.27 -11.30
N ASN A 284 19.67 -6.03 -10.94
CA ASN A 284 18.97 -5.07 -11.82
C ASN A 284 17.51 -5.41 -12.13
N CYS A 285 16.96 -6.48 -11.56
CA CYS A 285 15.56 -6.86 -11.73
C CYS A 285 14.72 -6.44 -10.53
N ASN A 286 13.74 -5.58 -10.79
CA ASN A 286 12.73 -5.13 -9.81
C ASN A 286 11.54 -6.11 -9.71
N GLY A 287 11.48 -7.08 -10.61
CA GLY A 287 10.52 -8.18 -10.58
C GLY A 287 10.95 -9.25 -11.59
N CYS A 288 10.63 -10.50 -11.29
CA CYS A 288 10.94 -11.65 -12.13
C CYS A 288 9.84 -12.72 -12.02
N GLY A 289 9.75 -13.62 -13.00
CA GLY A 289 8.68 -14.61 -13.11
C GLY A 289 9.21 -16.02 -13.38
N GLY A 290 8.87 -16.97 -12.52
CA GLY A 290 9.26 -18.38 -12.64
C GLY A 290 10.71 -18.68 -12.27
N THR A 291 11.66 -17.84 -12.70
CA THR A 291 13.09 -17.94 -12.40
C THR A 291 13.69 -16.57 -12.07
N ALA A 292 14.87 -16.56 -11.45
CA ALA A 292 15.55 -15.33 -11.00
C ALA A 292 15.98 -14.41 -12.16
N ASP A 293 16.32 -14.99 -13.31
CA ASP A 293 16.84 -14.35 -14.52
C ASP A 293 15.75 -13.92 -15.51
N ASN A 294 14.52 -14.39 -15.33
CA ASN A 294 13.39 -14.03 -16.17
C ASN A 294 12.67 -12.80 -15.63
N CYS A 295 13.32 -11.65 -15.79
CA CYS A 295 12.86 -10.39 -15.25
C CYS A 295 11.61 -9.90 -15.99
N THR A 296 10.66 -9.39 -15.21
CA THR A 296 9.42 -8.78 -15.72
C THR A 296 9.47 -7.26 -15.61
N HIS A 297 10.30 -6.76 -14.69
CA HIS A 297 10.53 -5.34 -14.45
C HIS A 297 12.00 -5.11 -14.09
N CYS A 298 12.56 -4.03 -14.60
CA CYS A 298 13.94 -3.65 -14.33
C CYS A 298 14.02 -2.51 -13.31
N ASN A 299 15.17 -2.41 -12.65
CA ASN A 299 15.51 -1.27 -11.82
C ASN A 299 15.64 -0.01 -12.69
N ASP A 300 15.51 1.16 -12.05
CA ASP A 300 15.73 2.45 -12.72
C ASP A 300 17.10 2.46 -13.43
N GLY A 301 17.14 3.00 -14.64
CA GLY A 301 18.34 3.01 -15.50
C GLY A 301 18.50 1.79 -16.43
N PHE A 302 17.63 0.79 -16.32
CA PHE A 302 17.64 -0.42 -17.16
C PHE A 302 16.32 -0.58 -17.91
N TYR A 303 16.38 -1.19 -19.10
CA TYR A 303 15.22 -1.57 -19.88
C TYR A 303 15.13 -3.09 -20.03
N LEU A 304 13.90 -3.59 -20.12
CA LEU A 304 13.64 -5.00 -20.26
C LEU A 304 13.82 -5.44 -21.72
N ASN A 305 14.62 -6.48 -21.94
CA ASN A 305 14.83 -7.11 -23.24
C ASN A 305 14.87 -8.63 -23.08
N ASN A 306 13.83 -9.32 -23.57
CA ASN A 306 13.70 -10.79 -23.53
C ASN A 306 13.97 -11.40 -22.14
N GLY A 307 13.38 -10.82 -21.09
CA GLY A 307 13.57 -11.27 -19.71
C GLY A 307 14.84 -10.75 -19.03
N SER A 308 15.78 -10.13 -19.76
CA SER A 308 17.00 -9.56 -19.17
C SER A 308 16.93 -8.05 -19.06
N CYS A 309 17.54 -7.50 -18.01
CA CYS A 309 17.64 -6.06 -17.80
C CYS A 309 18.95 -5.51 -18.37
N ILE A 310 18.85 -4.70 -19.41
CA ILE A 310 19.98 -4.09 -20.12
C ILE A 310 20.10 -2.63 -19.69
N GLN A 311 21.33 -2.19 -19.41
CA GLN A 311 21.59 -0.80 -19.08
C GLN A 311 21.22 0.09 -20.28
N GLY A 312 20.34 1.05 -20.06
CA GLY A 312 19.94 1.98 -21.11
C GLY A 312 20.83 3.21 -21.19
N THR A 313 20.39 4.21 -21.96
CA THR A 313 21.10 5.48 -22.13
C THR A 313 21.32 6.20 -20.79
N LEU A 314 22.48 6.86 -20.67
CA LEU A 314 22.88 7.60 -19.48
C LEU A 314 21.82 8.65 -19.07
N ASN A 315 21.64 8.83 -17.77
CA ASN A 315 20.71 9.79 -17.15
C ASN A 315 19.21 9.49 -17.37
N CYS A 316 18.87 8.39 -18.01
CA CYS A 316 17.49 7.94 -18.08
C CYS A 316 17.12 7.17 -16.82
N LYS A 317 15.93 7.46 -16.27
CA LYS A 317 15.37 6.78 -15.09
C LYS A 317 14.49 5.60 -15.49
N LYS A 318 13.56 5.79 -16.43
CA LYS A 318 12.63 4.75 -16.86
C LYS A 318 12.59 4.60 -18.37
N PHE A 319 12.40 3.37 -18.81
CA PHE A 319 12.32 3.01 -20.21
C PHE A 319 11.00 2.31 -20.54
N GLU A 320 10.56 2.46 -21.78
CA GLU A 320 9.51 1.68 -22.41
C GLU A 320 10.07 1.11 -23.72
N ASN A 321 10.19 -0.21 -23.84
CA ASN A 321 10.74 -0.87 -25.03
C ASN A 321 12.09 -0.29 -25.51
N SER A 322 13.02 -0.04 -24.58
CA SER A 322 14.33 0.61 -24.81
C SER A 322 14.31 2.13 -25.06
N ILE A 323 13.13 2.74 -25.13
CA ILE A 323 12.97 4.19 -25.31
C ILE A 323 12.94 4.86 -23.94
N CYS A 324 13.72 5.90 -23.73
CA CYS A 324 13.67 6.65 -22.47
C CYS A 324 12.36 7.44 -22.36
N ILE A 325 11.62 7.24 -21.27
CA ILE A 325 10.35 7.94 -21.01
C ILE A 325 10.41 8.88 -19.79
N SER A 326 11.47 8.79 -18.98
CA SER A 326 11.71 9.75 -17.89
C SER A 326 13.18 9.78 -17.50
N CYS A 327 13.67 10.93 -17.07
CA CYS A 327 15.06 11.15 -16.71
C CYS A 327 15.28 11.15 -15.19
N ILE A 328 16.53 10.98 -14.77
CA ILE A 328 16.93 11.23 -13.38
C ILE A 328 16.84 12.74 -13.05
N PRO A 329 16.81 13.13 -11.77
CA PRO A 329 16.85 14.54 -11.41
C PRO A 329 18.01 15.29 -12.07
N TYR A 330 17.84 16.58 -12.30
CA TYR A 330 18.72 17.48 -13.06
C TYR A 330 18.75 17.25 -14.59
N TYR A 331 17.88 16.40 -15.12
CA TYR A 331 17.74 16.19 -16.56
C TYR A 331 16.27 16.24 -16.99
N TYR A 332 16.01 16.77 -18.19
CA TYR A 332 14.70 16.73 -18.85
C TYR A 332 14.74 15.89 -20.11
N LEU A 333 13.57 15.36 -20.47
CA LEU A 333 13.41 14.52 -21.65
C LEU A 333 13.18 15.41 -22.90
N SER A 334 14.01 15.23 -23.92
CA SER A 334 13.81 15.77 -25.27
C SER A 334 14.19 14.71 -26.28
N ASP A 335 13.29 14.39 -27.21
CA ASP A 335 13.51 13.39 -28.27
C ASP A 335 14.01 12.03 -27.74
N ASN A 336 13.44 11.57 -26.62
CA ASN A 336 13.84 10.35 -25.90
C ASN A 336 15.29 10.36 -25.36
N VAL A 337 15.91 11.53 -25.26
CA VAL A 337 17.24 11.74 -24.71
C VAL A 337 17.15 12.65 -23.49
N CYS A 338 17.91 12.32 -22.45
CA CYS A 338 17.97 13.10 -21.22
C CYS A 338 19.03 14.20 -21.34
N ASN A 339 18.55 15.44 -21.42
CA ASN A 339 19.36 16.65 -21.51
C ASN A 339 19.42 17.36 -20.17
N LYS A 340 20.54 18.02 -19.88
CA LYS A 340 20.77 18.64 -18.58
C LYS A 340 19.85 19.85 -18.38
N CYS A 341 19.25 19.95 -17.20
CA CYS A 341 18.55 21.15 -16.75
C CYS A 341 19.50 22.34 -16.57
N HIS A 342 18.95 23.55 -16.50
CA HIS A 342 19.66 24.66 -15.90
C HIS A 342 20.12 24.30 -14.47
N SER A 343 21.31 24.75 -14.07
CA SER A 343 21.95 24.40 -12.79
C SER A 343 21.14 24.79 -11.54
N GLU A 344 20.23 25.75 -11.69
CA GLU A 344 19.33 26.24 -10.64
C GLU A 344 18.09 25.35 -10.43
N CYS A 345 17.78 24.43 -11.36
CA CYS A 345 16.61 23.57 -11.28
C CYS A 345 16.98 22.18 -10.74
N TYR A 346 16.08 21.59 -9.95
CA TYR A 346 16.19 20.17 -9.56
C TYR A 346 15.48 19.25 -10.57
N ASN A 347 14.26 19.61 -10.97
CA ASN A 347 13.60 19.04 -12.15
C ASN A 347 13.18 20.18 -13.08
N CYS A 348 13.19 19.91 -14.38
CA CYS A 348 12.84 20.90 -15.40
C CYS A 348 12.10 20.25 -16.57
N ASN A 349 11.48 21.07 -17.41
CA ASN A 349 10.87 20.67 -18.69
C ASN A 349 11.60 21.26 -19.91
N GLY A 350 12.78 21.83 -19.71
CA GLY A 350 13.57 22.50 -20.74
C GLY A 350 14.90 23.01 -20.19
N PRO A 351 15.75 23.57 -21.04
CA PRO A 351 17.13 23.95 -20.68
C PRO A 351 17.22 25.27 -19.91
N GLU A 352 16.19 26.12 -19.96
CA GLU A 352 16.25 27.48 -19.43
C GLU A 352 16.00 27.55 -17.91
N LYS A 353 16.47 28.62 -17.28
CA LYS A 353 16.22 28.89 -15.84
C LYS A 353 14.72 29.02 -15.50
N THR A 354 13.90 29.41 -16.49
CA THR A 354 12.44 29.52 -16.40
C THR A 354 11.71 28.20 -16.71
N ASN A 355 12.44 27.09 -16.85
CA ASN A 355 11.86 25.78 -17.11
C ASN A 355 11.86 24.88 -15.86
N CYS A 356 12.08 25.44 -14.66
CA CYS A 356 12.08 24.62 -13.44
C CYS A 356 10.67 24.15 -13.09
N THR A 357 10.51 22.85 -12.88
CA THR A 357 9.29 22.24 -12.35
C THR A 357 9.39 21.97 -10.85
N THR A 358 10.62 21.79 -10.36
CA THR A 358 10.95 21.75 -8.92
C THR A 358 12.34 22.30 -8.69
N CYS A 359 12.60 22.77 -7.47
CA CYS A 359 13.84 23.41 -7.10
C CYS A 359 14.66 22.56 -6.12
N PRO A 360 15.99 22.78 -6.05
CA PRO A 360 16.82 22.21 -5.00
C PRO A 360 16.32 22.64 -3.61
N ASN A 361 16.71 21.90 -2.57
CA ASN A 361 16.38 22.25 -1.18
C ASN A 361 16.74 23.72 -0.87
N GLY A 362 15.91 24.38 -0.07
CA GLY A 362 16.04 25.79 0.26
C GLY A 362 15.51 26.75 -0.81
N LYS A 363 14.86 26.24 -1.86
CA LYS A 363 14.24 27.06 -2.90
C LYS A 363 12.83 26.56 -3.27
N TYR A 364 11.98 27.46 -3.77
CA TYR A 364 10.66 27.16 -4.33
C TYR A 364 10.54 27.65 -5.78
N VAL A 365 9.59 27.09 -6.53
CA VAL A 365 9.30 27.52 -7.90
C VAL A 365 8.37 28.73 -7.86
N ASP A 366 8.85 29.87 -8.33
CA ASP A 366 8.04 31.08 -8.45
C ASP A 366 7.09 30.98 -9.64
N LYS A 367 5.77 31.05 -9.38
CA LYS A 367 4.72 31.00 -10.41
C LYS A 367 4.08 32.35 -10.71
N THR A 368 4.56 33.41 -10.07
CA THR A 368 3.82 34.68 -9.93
C THR A 368 4.45 35.84 -10.68
N HIS A 369 5.77 35.84 -10.89
CA HIS A 369 6.48 36.97 -11.46
C HIS A 369 6.87 36.76 -12.93
N GLY A 370 5.96 37.07 -13.88
CA GLY A 370 6.26 37.33 -15.30
C GLY A 370 7.49 36.63 -15.91
N GLU A 371 8.57 37.38 -16.16
CA GLU A 371 9.84 36.89 -16.75
C GLU A 371 10.59 35.85 -15.86
N TYR A 372 10.31 35.83 -14.56
CA TYR A 372 10.83 34.88 -13.58
C TYR A 372 9.86 33.73 -13.27
N ASN A 373 8.78 33.61 -14.04
CA ASN A 373 7.84 32.52 -13.91
C ASN A 373 8.58 31.19 -14.16
N HIS A 374 8.36 30.23 -13.26
CA HIS A 374 9.04 28.94 -13.19
C HIS A 374 10.56 29.01 -12.93
N THR A 375 11.04 30.05 -12.24
CA THR A 375 12.42 30.11 -11.70
C THR A 375 12.47 29.73 -10.22
N CYS A 376 13.64 29.29 -9.75
CA CYS A 376 13.85 28.92 -8.34
C CYS A 376 14.26 30.12 -7.48
N GLN A 377 13.43 30.44 -6.48
CA GLN A 377 13.63 31.53 -5.52
C GLN A 377 13.93 30.97 -4.13
N PRO A 378 14.74 31.65 -3.30
CA PRO A 378 15.10 31.16 -1.96
C PRO A 378 13.88 31.10 -1.03
N CYS A 379 13.84 30.07 -0.19
CA CYS A 379 12.96 30.01 0.97
C CYS A 379 13.39 31.02 2.04
N ILE A 380 12.55 31.17 3.07
CA ILE A 380 12.98 31.78 4.33
C ILE A 380 14.19 31.04 4.91
N GLU A 381 15.02 31.75 5.68
CA GLU A 381 16.29 31.24 6.20
C GLU A 381 16.10 29.95 7.03
N ASN A 382 17.02 29.00 6.88
CA ASN A 382 16.99 27.67 7.54
C ASN A 382 15.77 26.80 7.18
N CYS A 383 15.06 27.12 6.10
CA CYS A 383 13.97 26.30 5.58
C CYS A 383 14.46 25.39 4.45
N LYS A 384 14.17 24.09 4.56
CA LYS A 384 14.53 23.07 3.58
C LYS A 384 13.52 22.96 2.44
N THR A 385 12.21 23.03 2.73
CA THR A 385 11.14 23.02 1.71
C THR A 385 10.07 24.06 2.03
N CYS A 386 9.67 24.81 1.00
CA CYS A 386 8.68 25.89 1.13
C CYS A 386 7.77 25.98 -0.11
N GLU A 387 6.58 26.54 0.07
CA GLU A 387 5.68 26.87 -1.05
C GLU A 387 5.96 28.23 -1.67
N ASN A 388 6.40 29.16 -0.83
CA ASN A 388 6.74 30.53 -1.16
C ASN A 388 7.78 31.05 -0.15
N SER A 389 8.13 32.32 -0.23
CA SER A 389 9.14 32.95 0.63
C SER A 389 8.78 33.01 2.12
N ILE A 390 7.55 32.67 2.53
CA ILE A 390 7.06 32.79 3.91
C ILE A 390 6.64 31.43 4.49
N ASN A 391 6.04 30.56 3.67
CA ASN A 391 5.48 29.29 4.13
C ASN A 391 6.53 28.16 4.08
N CYS A 392 7.21 27.91 5.20
CA CYS A 392 8.06 26.74 5.35
C CYS A 392 7.27 25.49 5.77
N TYR A 393 7.62 24.33 5.20
CA TYR A 393 7.05 23.03 5.56
C TYR A 393 8.03 22.11 6.28
N GLU A 394 9.33 22.26 6.01
CA GLU A 394 10.38 21.47 6.62
C GLU A 394 11.60 22.35 6.85
N CYS A 395 12.14 22.36 8.06
CA CYS A 395 13.33 23.12 8.41
C CYS A 395 14.62 22.32 8.17
N GLU A 396 15.74 23.02 8.08
CA GLU A 396 17.07 22.42 8.07
C GLU A 396 17.36 21.73 9.43
N ASN A 397 18.31 20.79 9.42
CA ASN A 397 18.69 20.06 10.63
C ASN A 397 19.12 21.03 11.74
N GLY A 398 18.60 20.84 12.96
CA GLY A 398 18.83 21.73 14.10
C GLY A 398 17.80 22.85 14.26
N TYR A 399 16.81 22.93 13.37
CA TYR A 399 15.69 23.85 13.47
C TYR A 399 14.35 23.10 13.50
N TYR A 400 13.33 23.71 14.11
CA TYR A 400 11.97 23.18 14.10
C TYR A 400 10.98 24.22 13.59
N LEU A 401 9.92 23.72 12.94
CA LEU A 401 8.88 24.56 12.37
C LEU A 401 7.96 25.09 13.49
N SER A 402 7.86 26.41 13.61
CA SER A 402 6.95 27.11 14.51
C SER A 402 6.24 28.21 13.75
N ASN A 403 4.92 28.10 13.60
CA ASN A 403 4.08 29.08 12.89
C ASN A 403 4.57 29.47 11.47
N GLY A 404 5.16 28.53 10.74
CA GLY A 404 5.70 28.77 9.39
C GLY A 404 7.15 29.24 9.34
N GLU A 405 7.77 29.52 10.48
CA GLU A 405 9.17 29.91 10.61
C GLU A 405 10.04 28.80 11.21
N CYS A 406 11.33 28.80 10.89
CA CYS A 406 12.30 27.84 11.41
C CYS A 406 13.04 28.42 12.61
N VAL A 407 12.76 27.88 13.80
CA VAL A 407 13.37 28.31 15.06
C VAL A 407 14.50 27.35 15.44
N LYS A 408 15.65 27.89 15.84
CA LYS A 408 16.82 27.11 16.23
C LYS A 408 16.51 26.33 17.52
N PHE A 409 16.93 25.07 17.55
CA PHE A 409 16.81 24.21 18.72
C PHE A 409 18.07 24.30 19.59
N ASP A 410 17.91 24.55 20.89
CA ASP A 410 19.03 24.79 21.83
C ASP A 410 19.66 23.51 22.42
N ASN A 411 19.21 22.30 22.03
CA ASN A 411 19.78 21.03 22.54
C ASN A 411 20.59 20.31 21.45
N GLU A 412 21.91 20.46 21.54
CA GLU A 412 22.95 19.98 20.61
C GLU A 412 22.96 18.45 20.40
N TYR A 413 22.37 17.68 21.32
CA TYR A 413 22.41 16.20 21.30
C TYR A 413 21.16 15.56 20.67
N CYS A 414 20.23 16.36 20.14
CA CYS A 414 19.03 15.88 19.47
C CYS A 414 19.27 15.67 17.96
N ALA A 415 18.99 14.47 17.46
CA ALA A 415 19.14 14.12 16.05
C ALA A 415 17.88 14.44 15.22
N SER A 416 16.68 14.40 15.80
CA SER A 416 15.46 14.82 15.10
C SER A 416 14.37 15.33 16.04
N ILE A 417 13.54 16.25 15.55
CA ILE A 417 12.58 17.02 16.33
C ILE A 417 11.20 16.93 15.68
N ASN A 418 10.14 16.90 16.50
CA ASN A 418 8.76 17.08 16.07
C ASN A 418 8.02 18.04 17.02
N ASN A 419 7.42 19.12 16.50
CA ASN A 419 6.68 20.10 17.29
C ASN A 419 7.42 20.61 18.55
N SER A 420 8.69 21.02 18.39
CA SER A 420 9.57 21.50 19.47
C SER A 420 9.97 20.44 20.51
N LYS A 421 9.74 19.15 20.24
CA LYS A 421 10.15 18.04 21.11
C LYS A 421 11.16 17.16 20.39
N CYS A 422 12.25 16.80 21.06
CA CYS A 422 13.18 15.84 20.50
C CYS A 422 12.49 14.47 20.40
N ILE A 423 12.60 13.83 19.24
CA ILE A 423 12.06 12.48 18.98
C ILE A 423 13.15 11.46 18.67
N SER A 424 14.39 11.88 18.42
CA SER A 424 15.55 10.99 18.39
C SER A 424 16.83 11.72 18.77
N CYS A 425 17.80 10.99 19.31
CA CYS A 425 19.06 11.53 19.80
C CYS A 425 20.22 11.14 18.90
N VAL A 426 21.30 11.92 18.97
CA VAL A 426 22.57 11.55 18.33
C VAL A 426 23.17 10.31 18.99
N PHE A 427 24.08 9.66 18.30
CA PHE A 427 24.70 8.41 18.76
C PHE A 427 25.38 8.58 20.13
N GLY A 428 25.20 7.60 21.03
CA GLY A 428 25.67 7.67 22.42
C GLY A 428 24.71 8.40 23.39
N TYR A 429 23.52 8.80 22.95
CA TYR A 429 22.46 9.39 23.77
C TYR A 429 21.14 8.65 23.54
N TYR A 430 20.31 8.56 24.59
CA TYR A 430 18.96 8.01 24.51
C TYR A 430 17.92 9.08 24.81
N LEU A 431 16.72 8.90 24.25
CA LEU A 431 15.60 9.81 24.44
C LEU A 431 14.91 9.50 25.77
N ASP A 432 14.91 10.46 26.68
CA ASP A 432 14.04 10.45 27.86
C ASP A 432 13.01 11.58 27.74
N LYS A 433 11.75 11.19 27.53
CA LYS A 433 10.63 12.09 27.19
C LYS A 433 10.91 12.89 25.92
N ASN A 434 11.53 14.07 26.05
CA ASN A 434 11.86 14.97 24.94
C ASN A 434 13.31 15.48 25.01
N ASP A 435 14.13 14.92 25.91
CA ASP A 435 15.52 15.32 26.13
C ASP A 435 16.46 14.15 25.82
N CYS A 436 17.63 14.49 25.28
CA CYS A 436 18.67 13.52 24.98
C CYS A 436 19.65 13.41 26.15
N LEU A 437 19.67 12.25 26.79
CA LEU A 437 20.55 11.95 27.92
C LEU A 437 21.64 10.98 27.50
N LYS A 438 22.84 11.16 28.05
CA LYS A 438 24.02 10.36 27.68
C LYS A 438 23.81 8.89 28.08
N CYS A 439 24.18 7.97 27.18
CA CYS A 439 24.27 6.56 27.50
C CYS A 439 25.33 6.27 28.57
N PRO A 440 25.22 5.14 29.30
CA PRO A 440 26.30 4.67 30.15
C PRO A 440 27.59 4.52 29.36
N ASP A 441 28.75 4.86 29.97
CA ASP A 441 30.05 4.89 29.28
C ASP A 441 30.49 3.54 28.67
N VAL A 442 29.83 2.45 29.06
CA VAL A 442 30.08 1.09 28.55
C VAL A 442 29.33 0.80 27.25
N CYS A 443 28.44 1.70 26.84
CA CYS A 443 27.47 1.50 25.79
C CYS A 443 27.69 2.47 24.63
N ILE A 444 27.74 1.91 23.44
CA ILE A 444 27.82 2.63 22.17
C ILE A 444 26.45 3.23 21.81
N SER A 445 25.38 2.46 22.01
CA SER A 445 23.99 2.94 21.92
C SER A 445 23.11 2.28 22.98
N CYS A 446 22.06 2.99 23.40
CA CYS A 446 21.18 2.56 24.49
C CYS A 446 19.77 3.14 24.33
N PHE A 447 18.79 2.51 24.98
CA PHE A 447 17.40 2.98 25.08
C PHE A 447 17.03 3.41 26.51
N GLY A 448 18.03 3.54 27.41
CA GLY A 448 17.81 3.94 28.79
C GLY A 448 19.10 4.12 29.60
N PRO A 449 18.98 4.59 30.86
CA PRO A 449 20.13 4.97 31.69
C PRO A 449 20.92 3.78 32.27
N THR A 450 20.43 2.54 32.15
CA THR A 450 21.08 1.38 32.77
C THR A 450 21.86 0.55 31.76
N ILE A 451 22.90 -0.14 32.24
CA ILE A 451 23.74 -1.00 31.38
C ILE A 451 22.95 -2.14 30.71
N ASN A 452 21.81 -2.54 31.29
CA ASN A 452 20.93 -3.56 30.72
C ASN A 452 20.04 -3.03 29.59
N GLN A 453 20.03 -1.71 29.37
CA GLN A 453 19.28 -1.04 28.31
C GLN A 453 20.20 -0.60 27.17
N CYS A 454 21.34 -1.27 27.02
CA CYS A 454 22.28 -1.02 25.95
C CYS A 454 21.97 -1.90 24.75
N GLU A 455 21.94 -1.27 23.58
CA GLU A 455 21.70 -1.96 22.31
C GLU A 455 23.03 -2.45 21.73
N ASN A 456 24.08 -1.64 21.88
CA ASN A 456 25.44 -1.96 21.44
C ASN A 456 26.43 -1.58 22.54
N CYS A 457 27.39 -2.47 22.82
CA CYS A 457 28.47 -2.25 23.79
C CYS A 457 29.77 -1.93 23.06
N ILE A 458 30.72 -1.30 23.75
CA ILE A 458 32.07 -1.10 23.23
C ILE A 458 32.75 -2.46 23.00
N ASP A 459 33.49 -2.60 21.90
CA ASP A 459 34.20 -3.83 21.52
C ASP A 459 34.99 -4.43 22.70
N GLY A 460 34.74 -5.71 23.00
CA GLY A 460 35.43 -6.46 24.05
C GLY A 460 34.69 -6.63 25.38
N ILE A 461 33.41 -6.22 25.47
CA ILE A 461 32.58 -6.40 26.67
C ILE A 461 31.33 -7.25 26.36
N ILE A 462 31.10 -8.30 27.14
CA ILE A 462 29.92 -9.17 27.05
C ILE A 462 29.04 -8.99 28.29
N LEU A 463 27.74 -8.80 28.09
CA LEU A 463 26.73 -8.74 29.16
C LEU A 463 26.14 -10.13 29.42
N HIS A 464 26.34 -10.66 30.63
CA HIS A 464 25.67 -11.88 31.09
C HIS A 464 25.00 -11.63 32.44
N GLN A 465 23.68 -11.84 32.52
CA GLN A 465 22.88 -11.76 33.75
C GLN A 465 23.23 -10.54 34.63
N THR A 466 23.17 -9.34 34.05
CA THR A 466 23.34 -8.03 34.73
C THR A 466 24.76 -7.67 35.20
N ARG A 467 25.81 -8.37 34.75
CA ARG A 467 27.22 -7.99 34.99
C ARG A 467 28.00 -7.89 33.68
N ALA A 468 28.82 -6.85 33.55
CA ALA A 468 29.71 -6.63 32.40
C ALA A 468 31.05 -7.32 32.63
N PHE A 469 31.49 -8.12 31.65
CA PHE A 469 32.78 -8.83 31.69
C PHE A 469 33.74 -8.27 30.63
N ASN A 470 34.99 -8.00 31.04
CA ASN A 470 36.08 -7.51 30.18
C ASN A 470 36.82 -8.71 29.56
N VAL A 471 36.92 -8.79 28.24
CA VAL A 471 37.48 -9.99 27.56
C VAL A 471 39.00 -9.90 27.29
N LEU A 472 39.73 -8.88 27.74
CA LEU A 472 41.18 -8.79 27.45
C LEU A 472 42.06 -8.40 28.64
N ARG A 473 42.87 -9.36 29.13
CA ARG A 473 44.15 -9.07 29.79
C ARG A 473 45.23 -10.07 29.35
N ARG A 474 46.33 -9.56 28.76
CA ARG A 474 47.52 -10.34 28.39
C ARG A 474 48.26 -10.81 29.65
N VAL A 475 48.56 -12.10 29.77
CA VAL A 475 49.51 -12.63 30.77
C VAL A 475 50.72 -13.22 30.04
N LYS A 476 51.93 -12.82 30.47
CA LYS A 476 53.21 -13.34 29.98
C LYS A 476 53.59 -14.61 30.76
N HIS A 477 53.88 -15.67 30.00
CA HIS A 477 54.62 -16.89 30.35
C HIS A 477 54.01 -17.88 31.37
N ALA A 478 53.62 -19.06 30.89
CA ALA A 478 53.77 -20.33 31.61
C ALA A 478 53.77 -21.52 30.61
N ASN A 479 54.75 -22.42 30.75
CA ASN A 479 54.97 -23.58 29.89
C ASN A 479 54.13 -24.78 30.33
N THR A 480 53.71 -25.60 29.36
CA THR A 480 53.09 -26.96 29.40
C THR A 480 51.55 -27.07 29.36
N ILE A 481 51.01 -27.68 28.29
CA ILE A 481 49.57 -28.00 28.06
C ILE A 481 49.44 -29.45 27.55
N ARG A 482 48.45 -30.21 28.06
CA ARG A 482 47.77 -31.34 27.37
C ARG A 482 46.38 -30.87 26.91
N PRO A 483 45.83 -31.33 25.76
CA PRO A 483 44.59 -30.78 25.21
C PRO A 483 43.33 -31.40 25.86
N TYR A 484 42.35 -30.55 26.18
CA TYR A 484 40.96 -30.94 26.41
C TYR A 484 40.05 -30.07 25.52
N VAL A 485 39.01 -30.68 24.96
CA VAL A 485 37.94 -30.01 24.20
C VAL A 485 36.82 -29.65 25.19
N LEU A 486 36.54 -28.35 25.35
CA LEU A 486 35.40 -27.87 26.12
C LEU A 486 34.26 -27.50 25.16
N LEU A 487 33.17 -28.29 25.23
CA LEU A 487 31.89 -27.96 24.62
C LEU A 487 31.15 -27.01 25.58
N VAL A 488 30.95 -25.75 25.18
CA VAL A 488 30.02 -24.85 25.87
C VAL A 488 28.73 -24.78 25.07
N SER A 489 27.67 -25.41 25.60
CA SER A 489 26.33 -25.34 25.05
C SER A 489 25.67 -24.00 25.38
N GLN A 490 25.10 -23.38 24.35
CA GLN A 490 24.02 -22.37 24.36
C GLN A 490 24.08 -21.28 25.45
N ILE A 491 24.49 -20.07 25.04
CA ILE A 491 24.19 -18.84 25.79
C ILE A 491 23.13 -18.07 24.99
N GLN A 492 21.91 -18.00 25.51
CA GLN A 492 20.88 -17.06 25.07
C GLN A 492 21.15 -15.72 25.78
N GLY A 493 21.62 -14.74 25.02
CA GLY A 493 21.78 -13.36 25.46
C GLY A 493 21.26 -12.42 24.38
N ILE A 494 20.50 -11.41 24.79
CA ILE A 494 19.90 -10.38 23.92
C ILE A 494 21.03 -9.49 23.42
N CYS A 495 21.67 -9.86 22.31
CA CYS A 495 22.40 -8.99 21.40
C CYS A 495 22.73 -9.82 20.15
N GLY A 496 22.10 -9.46 19.02
CA GLY A 496 22.49 -9.82 17.65
C GLY A 496 22.91 -11.27 17.39
N THR A 497 22.05 -12.03 16.71
CA THR A 497 22.43 -13.29 16.08
C THR A 497 23.55 -13.06 15.04
N MET A 498 24.80 -13.25 15.44
CA MET A 498 25.87 -13.68 14.55
C MET A 498 26.33 -15.04 15.06
N SER A 499 25.87 -16.09 14.38
CA SER A 499 26.41 -17.43 14.52
C SER A 499 27.84 -17.44 13.97
N VAL A 500 28.82 -16.97 14.75
CA VAL A 500 30.23 -17.19 14.43
C VAL A 500 30.68 -18.42 15.20
N LEU A 501 30.91 -19.50 14.46
CA LEU A 501 31.57 -20.69 14.96
C LEU A 501 33.02 -20.31 15.32
N PHE A 502 33.32 -20.02 16.58
CA PHE A 502 34.71 -19.93 17.02
C PHE A 502 35.25 -21.36 17.18
N VAL A 503 35.95 -21.84 16.15
CA VAL A 503 36.83 -22.99 16.29
C VAL A 503 38.12 -22.47 16.92
N ILE A 504 38.27 -22.61 18.24
CA ILE A 504 39.55 -22.37 18.89
C ILE A 504 40.45 -23.57 18.60
N ILE A 505 41.26 -23.47 17.55
CA ILE A 505 42.37 -24.39 17.34
C ILE A 505 43.48 -23.97 18.30
N VAL A 506 43.59 -24.66 19.43
CA VAL A 506 44.72 -24.51 20.35
C VAL A 506 45.93 -25.17 19.68
N THR A 507 46.75 -24.38 19.00
CA THR A 507 48.12 -24.77 18.66
C THR A 507 49.00 -24.59 19.91
N PRO A 508 50.11 -25.34 20.04
CA PRO A 508 50.92 -25.33 21.26
C PRO A 508 51.52 -23.93 21.45
N GLY A 509 51.08 -23.21 22.48
CA GLY A 509 51.62 -21.89 22.82
C GLY A 509 50.60 -20.85 23.28
N ILE A 510 49.29 -21.10 23.18
CA ILE A 510 48.25 -20.17 23.63
C ILE A 510 47.29 -20.89 24.59
N ALA A 511 47.41 -20.60 25.89
CA ALA A 511 46.40 -20.97 26.87
C ALA A 511 45.41 -19.81 27.04
N TYR A 512 44.12 -20.10 26.90
CA TYR A 512 43.03 -19.21 27.33
C TYR A 512 42.51 -19.72 28.67
N GLN A 513 42.38 -18.85 29.67
CA GLN A 513 41.73 -19.15 30.93
C GLN A 513 40.34 -18.48 30.91
N ILE A 514 39.29 -19.29 31.11
CA ILE A 514 37.88 -18.84 31.22
C ILE A 514 37.67 -18.15 32.56
#